data_AF-A0A0F8Y833-F1
#
_entry.id   AF-A0A0F8Y833-F1
#
_cell.length_a   1.000
_cell.length_b   1.000
_cell.length_c   1.000
_cell.angle_alpha   90.00
_cell.angle_beta   90.00
_cell.angle_gamma   90.00
#
_symmetry.space_group_name_H-M   'P 1'
#
loop_
_entity.id
_entity.type
_entity.pdbx_description
1 polymer ?
#
loop_
_entity_poly.entity_id
_entity_poly.type
_entity_poly.pdbx_seq_one_letter_code
_entity_poly.pdbx_strand_id
1 'polypeptide(L)'
;FDAFTADVGLPTSVRNYTLDRIDNDGNYELGNTRWVSPSAQSRNKRTTKFHELGGERRTLVQWSELAGADYSTVRRRMHYGWPLPEALGTPRNVGRSRKARRTWHPKSMLTAFDDAHERWKLLNEVERTALVDDAIRTYRASGFPWDCLTDRTRDPIDSVRRSRVVVENDVVRKVGTAGQRTCADVHRHRLEARHSGSKYSVVGAFEDDFTLERALRYQLKRGDPITPPRIIRALSALMRGPLNFPPALARWIVDEYAPMNGVVFDPCSGYGGRLLGSLASERHVRYEGADIEPRSAAGNVVLAQRLGVSHRVHQVVRAVEDPTVWPKADVVLLGPPYYDLEDYGAASREQRRAYPTYESWRDGFLRMLVQRSLEVAPVVVINVAANKWNMPDHVR
;
A
#
# COMPACT_ATOMS: atom_id res chain seq x y z
N PHE A 1 -44.37 27.18 -4.83
CA PHE A 1 -43.29 26.87 -3.88
C PHE A 1 -43.79 25.91 -2.82
N ASP A 2 -44.89 26.22 -2.14
CA ASP A 2 -45.46 25.38 -1.06
C ASP A 2 -45.79 23.94 -1.47
N ALA A 3 -46.34 23.71 -2.67
CA ALA A 3 -46.58 22.37 -3.19
C ALA A 3 -45.29 21.54 -3.35
N PHE A 4 -44.21 22.17 -3.84
CA PHE A 4 -42.91 21.52 -4.00
C PHE A 4 -42.26 21.18 -2.64
N THR A 5 -42.45 22.04 -1.63
CA THR A 5 -41.94 21.81 -0.28
C THR A 5 -42.71 20.72 0.46
N ALA A 6 -44.01 20.59 0.23
CA ALA A 6 -44.82 19.49 0.75
C ALA A 6 -44.39 18.13 0.18
N ASP A 7 -43.98 18.13 -1.09
CA ASP A 7 -43.62 16.95 -1.87
C ASP A 7 -42.17 16.47 -1.62
N VAL A 8 -41.20 17.38 -1.57
CA VAL A 8 -39.76 17.05 -1.49
C VAL A 8 -39.17 17.29 -0.09
N GLY A 9 -39.90 18.01 0.77
CA GLY A 9 -39.43 18.44 2.08
C GLY A 9 -38.39 19.56 2.01
N LEU A 10 -38.12 20.18 3.17
CA LEU A 10 -37.01 21.13 3.32
C LEU A 10 -35.71 20.38 3.61
N PRO A 11 -34.55 20.89 3.14
CA PRO A 11 -33.28 20.32 3.56
C PRO A 11 -33.08 20.55 5.05
N THR A 12 -32.39 19.61 5.70
CA THR A 12 -31.97 19.73 7.11
C THR A 12 -31.07 20.96 7.36
N SER A 13 -30.44 21.50 6.33
CA SER A 13 -29.79 22.81 6.36
C SER A 13 -29.70 23.43 4.96
N VAL A 14 -30.38 24.56 4.76
CA VAL A 14 -30.37 25.32 3.48
C VAL A 14 -29.00 25.88 3.09
N ARG A 15 -28.05 25.99 4.04
CA ARG A 15 -26.68 26.45 3.74
C ARG A 15 -25.78 25.33 3.21
N ASN A 16 -26.08 24.08 3.54
CA ASN A 16 -25.18 22.96 3.32
C ASN A 16 -25.70 21.99 2.25
N TYR A 17 -26.92 22.20 1.76
CA TYR A 17 -27.59 21.32 0.83
C TYR A 17 -28.18 22.10 -0.35
N THR A 18 -28.15 21.47 -1.51
CA THR A 18 -28.72 21.94 -2.76
C THR A 18 -29.61 20.85 -3.33
N LEU A 19 -30.57 21.26 -4.15
CA LEU A 19 -31.48 20.34 -4.81
C LEU A 19 -30.78 19.72 -6.03
N ASP A 20 -30.63 18.40 -6.02
CA ASP A 20 -30.01 17.61 -7.09
C ASP A 20 -30.98 16.56 -7.62
N ARG A 21 -30.71 16.05 -8.82
CA ARG A 21 -31.44 14.93 -9.40
C ARG A 21 -30.85 13.59 -8.91
N ILE A 22 -31.66 12.54 -8.83
CA ILE A 22 -31.18 11.19 -8.53
C ILE A 22 -30.61 10.59 -9.81
N ASP A 23 -31.45 10.51 -10.85
CA ASP A 23 -31.08 10.30 -12.24
C ASP A 23 -30.84 11.66 -12.91
N ASN A 24 -29.58 11.92 -13.21
CA ASN A 24 -29.12 13.14 -13.86
C ASN A 24 -29.57 13.25 -15.33
N ASP A 25 -30.05 12.15 -15.93
CA ASP A 25 -30.63 12.16 -17.26
C ASP A 25 -32.13 12.53 -17.27
N GLY A 26 -32.79 12.48 -16.11
CA GLY A 26 -34.21 12.85 -15.93
C GLY A 26 -34.48 14.32 -15.55
N ASN A 27 -35.76 14.60 -15.28
CA ASN A 27 -36.28 15.93 -14.89
C ASN A 27 -36.31 16.13 -13.37
N TYR A 28 -36.54 17.36 -12.91
CA TYR A 28 -36.81 17.65 -11.50
C TYR A 28 -38.28 17.31 -11.18
N GLU A 29 -38.50 16.09 -10.71
CA GLU A 29 -39.84 15.56 -10.38
C GLU A 29 -39.82 14.72 -9.09
N LEU A 30 -40.99 14.51 -8.50
CA LEU A 30 -41.16 13.71 -7.29
C LEU A 30 -40.57 12.31 -7.52
N GLY A 31 -39.66 11.87 -6.65
CA GLY A 31 -38.94 10.60 -6.80
C GLY A 31 -37.64 10.66 -7.62
N ASN A 32 -37.38 11.75 -8.36
CA ASN A 32 -36.09 11.99 -9.03
C ASN A 32 -35.31 13.18 -8.44
N THR A 33 -35.76 13.78 -7.34
CA THR A 33 -35.07 14.89 -6.67
C THR A 33 -34.63 14.51 -5.26
N ARG A 34 -33.46 15.00 -4.83
CA ARG A 34 -32.93 14.84 -3.48
C ARG A 34 -32.15 16.07 -3.02
N TRP A 35 -32.12 16.31 -1.72
CA TRP A 35 -31.23 17.27 -1.10
C TRP A 35 -29.86 16.63 -0.88
N VAL A 36 -28.81 17.21 -1.45
CA VAL A 36 -27.43 16.74 -1.30
C VAL A 36 -26.46 17.89 -1.07
N SER A 37 -25.25 17.61 -0.61
CA SER A 37 -24.23 18.65 -0.51
C SER A 37 -23.85 19.20 -1.89
N PRO A 38 -23.37 20.46 -1.99
CA PRO A 38 -22.84 21.01 -3.25
C PRO A 38 -21.76 20.13 -3.90
N SER A 39 -20.96 19.42 -3.10
CA SER A 39 -19.95 18.47 -3.59
C SER A 39 -20.57 17.22 -4.21
N ALA A 40 -21.63 16.66 -3.60
CA ALA A 40 -22.37 15.54 -4.16
C ALA A 40 -23.10 15.92 -5.44
N GLN A 41 -23.78 17.08 -5.48
CA GLN A 41 -24.39 17.61 -6.71
C GLN A 41 -23.34 17.82 -7.80
N SER A 42 -22.18 18.40 -7.48
CA SER A 42 -21.13 18.61 -8.47
C SER A 42 -20.59 17.29 -9.04
N ARG A 43 -20.52 16.23 -8.22
CA ARG A 43 -20.11 14.88 -8.66
C ARG A 43 -21.17 14.26 -9.59
N ASN A 44 -22.44 14.61 -9.43
CA ASN A 44 -23.54 14.10 -10.24
C ASN A 44 -23.70 14.79 -11.61
N LYS A 45 -22.94 15.86 -11.91
CA LYS A 45 -23.04 16.57 -13.21
C LYS A 45 -22.59 15.69 -14.39
N ARG A 46 -23.28 15.79 -15.54
CA ARG A 46 -22.92 15.07 -16.79
C ARG A 46 -21.47 15.33 -17.25
N THR A 47 -20.93 16.50 -16.93
CA THR A 47 -19.56 16.90 -17.28
C THR A 47 -18.49 16.29 -16.37
N THR A 48 -18.87 15.60 -15.29
CA THR A 48 -17.93 15.01 -14.34
C THR A 48 -17.19 13.84 -14.99
N LYS A 49 -15.86 13.90 -14.97
CA LYS A 49 -15.00 12.83 -15.48
C LYS A 49 -14.81 11.75 -14.41
N PHE A 50 -15.17 10.52 -14.77
CA PHE A 50 -14.93 9.33 -13.96
C PHE A 50 -13.70 8.59 -14.46
N HIS A 51 -13.02 7.93 -13.53
CA HIS A 51 -11.85 7.10 -13.80
C HIS A 51 -12.02 5.73 -13.16
N GLU A 52 -11.54 4.71 -13.86
CA GLU A 52 -11.68 3.31 -13.48
C GLU A 52 -10.42 2.78 -12.80
N LEU A 53 -10.60 2.09 -11.69
CA LEU A 53 -9.59 1.29 -11.01
C LEU A 53 -10.26 0.05 -10.44
N GLY A 54 -9.85 -1.13 -10.91
CA GLY A 54 -10.36 -2.39 -10.37
C GLY A 54 -11.87 -2.55 -10.50
N GLY A 55 -12.42 -2.26 -11.69
CA GLY A 55 -13.87 -2.35 -11.94
C GLY A 55 -14.71 -1.25 -11.27
N GLU A 56 -14.15 -0.46 -10.36
CA GLU A 56 -14.85 0.66 -9.74
C GLU A 56 -14.68 1.97 -10.54
N ARG A 57 -15.77 2.74 -10.64
CA ARG A 57 -15.80 4.06 -11.28
C ARG A 57 -15.94 5.14 -10.22
N ARG A 58 -14.93 6.00 -10.08
CA ARG A 58 -14.98 7.16 -9.17
C ARG A 58 -14.40 8.41 -9.83
N THR A 59 -14.74 9.58 -9.29
CA THR A 59 -14.11 10.84 -9.70
C THR A 59 -12.65 10.86 -9.25
N LEU A 60 -11.82 11.66 -9.92
CA LEU A 60 -10.41 11.79 -9.54
C LEU A 60 -10.21 12.30 -8.11
N VAL A 61 -11.12 13.16 -7.64
CA VAL A 61 -11.13 13.68 -6.26
C VAL A 61 -11.36 12.53 -5.27
N GLN A 62 -12.37 11.70 -5.51
CA GLN A 62 -12.66 10.55 -4.65
C GLN A 62 -11.49 9.57 -4.60
N TRP A 63 -10.87 9.26 -5.75
CA TRP A 63 -9.68 8.42 -5.75
C TRP A 63 -8.52 9.02 -4.96
N SER A 64 -8.33 10.34 -5.06
CA SER A 64 -7.27 11.06 -4.33
C SER A 64 -7.54 11.06 -2.81
N GLU A 65 -8.78 11.33 -2.41
CA GLU A 65 -9.25 11.30 -1.01
C GLU A 65 -9.04 9.90 -0.39
N LEU A 66 -9.53 8.86 -1.07
CA LEU A 66 -9.40 7.47 -0.59
C LEU A 66 -7.92 7.06 -0.48
N ALA A 67 -7.10 7.42 -1.47
CA ALA A 67 -5.67 7.10 -1.48
C ALA A 67 -4.84 7.94 -0.49
N GLY A 68 -5.43 8.98 0.13
CA GLY A 68 -4.66 9.98 0.87
C GLY A 68 -3.62 10.72 0.00
N ALA A 69 -3.85 10.78 -1.32
CA ALA A 69 -2.98 11.44 -2.28
C ALA A 69 -3.45 12.87 -2.55
N ASP A 70 -2.51 13.80 -2.73
CA ASP A 70 -2.84 15.19 -3.08
C ASP A 70 -3.50 15.27 -4.46
N TYR A 71 -4.76 15.72 -4.51
CA TYR A 71 -5.54 15.83 -5.75
C TYR A 71 -4.81 16.63 -6.84
N SER A 72 -4.18 17.75 -6.48
CA SER A 72 -3.45 18.59 -7.44
C SER A 72 -2.28 17.85 -8.08
N THR A 73 -1.59 17.00 -7.30
CA THR A 73 -0.51 16.14 -7.76
C THR A 73 -1.03 15.04 -8.69
N VAL A 74 -2.08 14.31 -8.31
CA VAL A 74 -2.67 13.25 -9.14
C VAL A 74 -3.20 13.85 -10.45
N ARG A 75 -3.93 14.96 -10.40
CA ARG A 75 -4.45 15.67 -11.59
C ARG A 75 -3.33 16.08 -12.54
N ARG A 76 -2.24 16.63 -12.02
CA ARG A 76 -1.09 17.02 -12.82
C ARG A 76 -0.39 15.82 -13.47
N ARG A 77 -0.26 14.69 -12.77
CA ARG A 77 0.29 13.45 -13.34
C ARG A 77 -0.57 12.92 -14.48
N MET A 78 -1.88 12.84 -14.28
CA MET A 78 -2.85 12.45 -15.31
C MET A 78 -2.78 13.36 -16.53
N HIS A 79 -2.64 14.69 -16.33
CA HIS A 79 -2.45 15.65 -17.43
C HIS A 79 -1.19 15.37 -18.25
N TYR A 80 -0.12 14.86 -17.63
CA TYR A 80 1.10 14.43 -18.31
C TYR A 80 1.03 12.98 -18.82
N GLY A 81 -0.16 12.39 -18.90
CA GLY A 81 -0.39 11.07 -19.50
C GLY A 81 -0.10 9.88 -18.58
N TRP A 82 0.08 10.09 -17.27
CA TRP A 82 0.27 8.96 -16.35
C TRP A 82 -1.03 8.16 -16.21
N PRO A 83 -0.97 6.81 -16.23
CA PRO A 83 -2.10 5.97 -15.85
C PRO A 83 -2.55 6.25 -14.42
N LEU A 84 -3.85 6.14 -14.13
CA LEU A 84 -4.41 6.39 -12.78
C LEU A 84 -3.69 5.57 -11.69
N PRO A 85 -3.45 4.25 -11.85
CA PRO A 85 -2.77 3.47 -10.83
C PRO A 85 -1.38 4.03 -10.47
N GLU A 86 -0.59 4.43 -11.46
CA GLU A 86 0.72 5.04 -11.25
C GLU A 86 0.62 6.43 -10.62
N ALA A 87 -0.38 7.21 -11.04
CA ALA A 87 -0.63 8.55 -10.53
C ALA A 87 -0.98 8.55 -9.03
N LEU A 88 -1.73 7.54 -8.57
CA LEU A 88 -2.07 7.32 -7.15
C LEU A 88 -0.93 6.68 -6.36
N GLY A 89 -0.30 5.63 -6.90
CA GLY A 89 0.70 4.82 -6.19
C GLY A 89 2.03 5.53 -5.98
N THR A 90 2.42 6.44 -6.87
CA THR A 90 3.75 7.08 -6.81
C THR A 90 3.81 8.12 -5.68
N PRO A 91 4.71 7.98 -4.68
CA PRO A 91 4.87 8.97 -3.62
C PRO A 91 5.29 10.36 -4.12
N ARG A 92 5.11 11.39 -3.29
CA ARG A 92 5.73 12.70 -3.55
C ARG A 92 7.22 12.62 -3.20
N ASN A 93 8.05 13.36 -3.94
CA ASN A 93 9.43 13.57 -3.51
C ASN A 93 9.42 14.47 -2.27
N VAL A 94 9.67 13.87 -1.11
CA VAL A 94 9.84 14.59 0.15
C VAL A 94 11.28 15.04 0.33
N GLY A 95 11.48 16.13 1.09
CA GLY A 95 12.82 16.62 1.41
C GLY A 95 13.62 17.20 0.25
N ARG A 96 13.02 17.57 -0.90
CA ARG A 96 13.73 18.22 -2.02
C ARG A 96 13.30 19.68 -2.18
N SER A 97 14.23 20.64 -2.08
CA SER A 97 13.92 22.05 -2.33
C SER A 97 13.59 22.32 -3.81
N ARG A 98 12.70 23.30 -4.09
CA ARG A 98 12.32 23.67 -5.47
C ARG A 98 13.52 24.15 -6.30
N LYS A 99 14.53 24.76 -5.64
CA LYS A 99 15.78 25.26 -6.23
C LYS A 99 16.73 24.11 -6.66
N ALA A 100 16.79 23.02 -5.89
CA ALA A 100 17.59 21.82 -6.19
C ALA A 100 17.06 20.96 -7.36
N ARG A 101 15.90 21.27 -7.93
CA ARG A 101 15.35 20.55 -9.10
C ARG A 101 16.06 20.88 -10.42
N ARG A 102 16.74 22.04 -10.53
CA ARG A 102 17.33 22.54 -11.79
C ARG A 102 18.83 22.26 -11.97
N THR A 103 19.56 21.86 -10.92
CA THR A 103 21.04 21.87 -10.90
C THR A 103 21.69 20.55 -10.49
N TRP A 104 20.94 19.45 -10.38
CA TRP A 104 21.33 18.32 -9.53
C TRP A 104 21.48 16.98 -10.27
N HIS A 105 22.63 16.31 -10.10
CA HIS A 105 22.88 14.93 -10.53
C HIS A 105 23.29 14.05 -9.31
N PRO A 106 22.50 13.04 -8.91
CA PRO A 106 22.69 12.29 -7.66
C PRO A 106 24.01 11.54 -7.52
N LYS A 107 24.56 11.05 -8.64
CA LYS A 107 25.68 10.09 -8.61
C LYS A 107 26.99 10.71 -8.10
N SER A 108 27.30 11.96 -8.43
CA SER A 108 28.61 12.56 -8.10
C SER A 108 28.72 13.07 -6.65
N MET A 109 27.60 13.40 -5.99
CA MET A 109 27.63 13.85 -4.59
C MET A 109 27.60 12.67 -3.61
N LEU A 110 26.96 11.57 -3.96
CA LEU A 110 26.89 10.39 -3.10
C LEU A 110 28.20 9.60 -3.11
N THR A 111 28.98 9.64 -4.20
CA THR A 111 30.30 9.02 -4.26
C THR A 111 31.28 9.61 -3.25
N ALA A 112 31.06 10.86 -2.79
CA ALA A 112 31.85 11.48 -1.73
C ALA A 112 31.73 10.77 -0.37
N PHE A 113 30.76 9.85 -0.23
CA PHE A 113 30.54 9.07 0.99
C PHE A 113 30.75 7.56 0.80
N ASP A 114 31.25 7.12 -0.35
CA ASP A 114 31.49 5.68 -0.61
C ASP A 114 32.51 5.10 0.38
N ASP A 115 33.53 5.86 0.74
CA ASP A 115 34.57 5.52 1.71
C ASP A 115 34.28 6.01 3.14
N ALA A 116 33.11 6.61 3.38
CA ALA A 116 32.79 7.27 4.66
C ALA A 116 32.88 6.31 5.86
N HIS A 117 32.58 5.03 5.66
CA HIS A 117 32.67 3.99 6.68
C HIS A 117 34.12 3.65 7.08
N GLU A 118 35.07 3.75 6.16
CA GLU A 118 36.50 3.59 6.44
C GLU A 118 37.03 4.84 7.16
N ARG A 119 36.70 6.02 6.64
CA ARG A 119 37.05 7.30 7.27
C ARG A 119 36.51 7.38 8.71
N TRP A 120 35.27 6.96 8.94
CA TRP A 120 34.59 6.98 10.25
C TRP A 120 35.41 6.38 11.40
N LYS A 121 36.19 5.34 11.12
CA LYS A 121 37.04 4.64 12.10
C LYS A 121 38.18 5.53 12.61
N LEU A 122 38.64 6.46 11.79
CA LEU A 122 39.79 7.34 12.05
C LEU A 122 39.38 8.72 12.61
N LEU A 123 38.12 9.12 12.43
CA LEU A 123 37.62 10.43 12.83
C LEU A 123 37.36 10.54 14.35
N ASN A 124 37.66 11.70 14.91
CA ASN A 124 37.21 12.09 16.26
C ASN A 124 35.71 12.49 16.26
N GLU A 125 35.12 12.74 17.43
CA GLU A 125 33.67 12.97 17.53
C GLU A 125 33.19 14.27 16.84
N VAL A 126 34.03 15.32 16.81
CA VAL A 126 33.71 16.57 16.11
C VAL A 126 33.70 16.33 14.60
N GLU A 127 34.70 15.63 14.09
CA GLU A 127 34.80 15.27 12.67
C GLU A 127 33.69 14.31 12.22
N ARG A 128 33.33 13.35 13.06
CA ARG A 128 32.19 12.44 12.83
C ARG A 128 30.88 13.20 12.72
N THR A 129 30.67 14.18 13.59
CA THR A 129 29.48 15.03 13.56
C THR A 129 29.44 15.84 12.26
N ALA A 130 30.56 16.46 11.88
CA ALA A 130 30.67 17.21 10.62
C ALA A 130 30.39 16.34 9.38
N LEU A 131 30.89 15.09 9.35
CA LEU A 131 30.62 14.13 8.27
C LEU A 131 29.12 13.80 8.17
N VAL A 132 28.47 13.56 9.31
CA VAL A 132 27.05 13.22 9.35
C VAL A 132 26.18 14.41 8.95
N ASP A 133 26.51 15.62 9.42
CA ASP A 133 25.82 16.85 9.03
C ASP A 133 25.92 17.10 7.53
N ASP A 134 27.07 16.80 6.93
CA ASP A 134 27.28 16.93 5.48
C ASP A 134 26.44 15.93 4.67
N ALA A 135 26.36 14.69 5.16
CA ALA A 135 25.46 13.69 4.60
C ALA A 135 24.00 14.14 4.71
N ILE A 136 23.56 14.65 5.87
CA ILE A 136 22.19 15.15 6.07
C ILE A 136 21.89 16.29 5.09
N ARG A 137 22.77 17.29 4.98
CA ARG A 137 22.61 18.39 4.00
C ARG A 137 22.47 17.87 2.57
N THR A 138 23.29 16.89 2.20
CA THR A 138 23.22 16.25 0.88
C THR A 138 21.86 15.58 0.65
N TYR A 139 21.34 14.87 1.66
CA TYR A 139 20.02 14.22 1.57
C TYR A 139 18.83 15.19 1.63
N ARG A 140 18.97 16.36 2.27
CA ARG A 140 17.99 17.46 2.22
C ARG A 140 18.01 18.21 0.89
N ALA A 141 19.10 18.13 0.14
CA ALA A 141 19.16 18.67 -1.22
C ALA A 141 18.57 17.69 -2.25
N SER A 142 18.82 16.38 -2.07
CA SER A 142 18.40 15.32 -3.00
C SER A 142 16.95 14.86 -2.80
N GLY A 143 16.49 14.85 -1.55
CA GLY A 143 15.22 14.27 -1.14
C GLY A 143 15.30 12.77 -0.88
N PHE A 144 14.16 12.19 -0.52
CA PHE A 144 14.07 10.76 -0.22
C PHE A 144 14.42 9.90 -1.45
N PRO A 145 15.29 8.89 -1.33
CA PRO A 145 15.86 8.20 -2.47
C PRO A 145 14.94 7.11 -3.06
N TRP A 146 13.78 7.50 -3.57
CA TRP A 146 12.80 6.55 -4.13
C TRP A 146 13.34 5.64 -5.24
N ASP A 147 14.24 6.15 -6.08
CA ASP A 147 14.81 5.40 -7.21
C ASP A 147 15.69 4.23 -6.76
N CYS A 148 16.14 4.26 -5.49
CA CYS A 148 16.86 3.13 -4.91
C CYS A 148 15.94 1.96 -4.56
N LEU A 149 14.63 2.01 -4.88
CA LEU A 149 13.67 0.91 -4.82
C LEU A 149 13.37 0.29 -6.19
N THR A 150 13.79 0.92 -7.28
CA THR A 150 13.55 0.42 -8.63
C THR A 150 14.03 -1.02 -8.77
N ASP A 151 13.16 -1.89 -9.27
CA ASP A 151 13.50 -3.26 -9.58
C ASP A 151 14.13 -3.35 -10.97
N ARG A 152 15.14 -4.22 -11.10
CA ARG A 152 15.85 -4.47 -12.37
C ARG A 152 15.88 -5.95 -12.71
N THR A 153 15.14 -6.77 -11.96
CA THR A 153 14.97 -8.19 -12.24
C THR A 153 14.33 -8.36 -13.61
N ARG A 154 14.97 -9.14 -14.50
CA ARG A 154 14.49 -9.36 -15.87
C ARG A 154 13.18 -10.16 -15.91
N ASP A 155 13.10 -11.20 -15.10
CA ASP A 155 11.90 -12.04 -14.96
C ASP A 155 11.61 -12.28 -13.47
N PRO A 156 10.78 -11.44 -12.84
CA PRO A 156 10.43 -11.60 -11.43
C PRO A 156 9.64 -12.89 -11.14
N ILE A 157 8.81 -13.35 -12.09
CA ILE A 157 8.00 -14.57 -11.92
C ILE A 157 8.92 -15.78 -11.84
N ASP A 158 9.82 -15.95 -12.80
CA ASP A 158 10.79 -17.05 -12.81
C ASP A 158 11.78 -16.95 -11.62
N SER A 159 12.19 -15.75 -11.23
CA SER A 159 13.02 -15.53 -10.04
C SER A 159 12.35 -16.03 -8.75
N VAL A 160 11.05 -15.76 -8.59
CA VAL A 160 10.27 -16.27 -7.45
C VAL A 160 10.04 -17.78 -7.57
N ARG A 161 9.75 -18.28 -8.77
CA ARG A 161 9.53 -19.72 -9.03
C ARG A 161 10.74 -20.55 -8.58
N ARG A 162 11.96 -20.12 -8.92
CA ARG A 162 13.21 -20.79 -8.53
C ARG A 162 13.62 -20.58 -7.08
N SER A 163 12.91 -19.72 -6.34
CA SER A 163 13.27 -19.38 -4.96
C SER A 163 12.99 -20.53 -4.01
N ARG A 164 13.98 -20.90 -3.19
CA ARG A 164 13.85 -22.04 -2.27
C ARG A 164 12.97 -21.69 -1.07
N VAL A 165 12.02 -22.58 -0.76
CA VAL A 165 11.33 -22.66 0.53
C VAL A 165 11.73 -24.00 1.16
N VAL A 166 12.19 -23.96 2.40
CA VAL A 166 12.58 -25.18 3.15
C VAL A 166 11.53 -25.43 4.20
N VAL A 167 10.87 -26.58 4.10
CA VAL A 167 9.86 -27.05 5.05
C VAL A 167 10.36 -28.34 5.67
N GLU A 168 10.31 -28.42 6.99
CA GLU A 168 10.74 -29.58 7.77
C GLU A 168 9.73 -29.79 8.90
N ASN A 169 9.10 -30.97 8.93
CA ASN A 169 8.08 -31.34 9.93
C ASN A 169 6.98 -30.26 10.05
N ASP A 170 6.38 -29.89 8.91
CA ASP A 170 5.33 -28.86 8.80
C ASP A 170 5.74 -27.45 9.26
N VAL A 171 7.05 -27.21 9.45
CA VAL A 171 7.60 -25.91 9.82
C VAL A 171 8.40 -25.32 8.66
N VAL A 172 8.02 -24.11 8.24
CA VAL A 172 8.81 -23.32 7.29
C VAL A 172 10.08 -22.82 7.97
N ARG A 173 11.23 -23.43 7.63
CA ARG A 173 12.54 -23.10 8.21
C ARG A 173 13.23 -21.94 7.51
N LYS A 174 13.06 -21.84 6.19
CA LYS A 174 13.72 -20.81 5.38
C LYS A 174 12.87 -20.43 4.18
N VAL A 175 12.82 -19.13 3.91
CA VAL A 175 12.10 -18.55 2.78
C VAL A 175 13.04 -17.61 2.02
N GLY A 176 13.10 -17.76 0.70
CA GLY A 176 13.83 -16.85 -0.17
C GLY A 176 13.19 -15.45 -0.24
N THR A 177 14.00 -14.44 -0.55
CA THR A 177 13.57 -13.03 -0.63
C THR A 177 13.28 -12.57 -2.06
N ALA A 178 13.30 -13.48 -3.04
CA ALA A 178 13.00 -13.17 -4.43
C ALA A 178 11.64 -12.48 -4.56
N GLY A 179 11.53 -11.52 -5.48
CA GLY A 179 10.32 -10.74 -5.70
C GLY A 179 10.02 -9.63 -4.68
N GLN A 180 10.63 -9.63 -3.49
CA GLN A 180 10.40 -8.57 -2.49
C GLN A 180 10.74 -7.18 -3.03
N ARG A 181 11.78 -7.11 -3.86
CA ARG A 181 12.20 -5.87 -4.52
C ARG A 181 11.21 -5.41 -5.59
N THR A 182 10.70 -6.35 -6.39
CA THR A 182 9.67 -6.13 -7.40
C THR A 182 8.42 -5.52 -6.78
N CYS A 183 7.97 -6.10 -5.65
CA CYS A 183 6.86 -5.56 -4.87
C CYS A 183 7.18 -4.15 -4.33
N ALA A 184 8.37 -3.94 -3.75
CA ALA A 184 8.74 -2.65 -3.17
C ALA A 184 8.79 -1.49 -4.18
N ASP A 185 9.10 -1.78 -5.45
CA ASP A 185 9.18 -0.76 -6.51
C ASP A 185 7.81 -0.16 -6.86
N VAL A 186 6.75 -0.96 -6.85
CA VAL A 186 5.38 -0.52 -7.16
C VAL A 186 4.57 -0.15 -5.91
N HIS A 187 4.95 -0.68 -4.74
CA HIS A 187 4.34 -0.37 -3.44
C HIS A 187 5.24 0.53 -2.58
N ARG A 188 5.77 1.61 -3.17
CA ARG A 188 6.68 2.55 -2.48
C ARG A 188 6.04 3.20 -1.26
N HIS A 189 4.71 3.37 -1.28
CA HIS A 189 3.91 3.90 -0.18
C HIS A 189 4.01 3.10 1.11
N ARG A 190 4.44 1.84 1.05
CA ARG A 190 4.72 1.03 2.24
C ARG A 190 5.72 1.70 3.19
N LEU A 191 6.66 2.49 2.67
CA LEU A 191 7.63 3.23 3.50
C LEU A 191 7.01 4.45 4.21
N GLU A 192 5.82 4.88 3.79
CA GLU A 192 5.04 5.95 4.44
C GLU A 192 4.12 5.41 5.53
N ALA A 193 3.82 4.10 5.52
CA ALA A 193 3.06 3.44 6.57
C ALA A 193 3.83 3.39 7.90
N ARG A 194 3.10 3.51 9.02
CA ARG A 194 3.67 3.64 10.36
C ARG A 194 3.22 2.51 11.26
N HIS A 195 4.16 1.94 12.01
CA HIS A 195 3.86 1.00 13.08
C HIS A 195 3.59 1.73 14.41
N SER A 196 2.65 1.26 15.22
CA SER A 196 2.21 1.89 16.47
C SER A 196 3.35 2.09 17.47
N GLY A 197 4.22 1.09 17.60
CA GLY A 197 5.46 1.15 18.37
C GLY A 197 6.58 1.98 17.77
N SER A 198 6.36 2.72 16.67
CA SER A 198 7.34 3.62 16.06
C SER A 198 6.78 5.06 15.99
N LYS A 199 7.64 6.03 16.32
CA LYS A 199 7.28 7.46 16.27
C LYS A 199 6.97 7.91 14.85
N TYR A 200 7.72 7.41 13.87
CA TYR A 200 7.61 7.79 12.47
C TYR A 200 7.50 6.56 11.56
N SER A 201 7.04 6.79 10.32
CA SER A 201 7.29 5.87 9.21
C SER A 201 8.76 5.98 8.74
N VAL A 202 9.20 5.16 7.79
CA VAL A 202 10.56 5.26 7.23
C VAL A 202 10.76 6.61 6.55
N VAL A 203 9.74 7.09 5.82
CA VAL A 203 9.76 8.41 5.19
C VAL A 203 9.75 9.53 6.24
N GLY A 204 8.90 9.44 7.25
CA GLY A 204 8.87 10.45 8.33
C GLY A 204 10.18 10.49 9.13
N ALA A 205 10.80 9.34 9.36
CA ALA A 205 12.10 9.23 10.02
C ALA A 205 13.23 9.84 9.18
N PHE A 206 13.12 9.80 7.85
CA PHE A 206 14.05 10.49 6.97
C PHE A 206 13.91 12.01 7.08
N GLU A 207 12.71 12.56 7.32
CA GLU A 207 12.48 14.01 7.46
C GLU A 207 12.92 14.58 8.82
N ASP A 208 13.03 13.75 9.84
CA ASP A 208 13.50 14.12 11.17
C ASP A 208 15.03 14.03 11.25
N ASP A 209 15.72 15.18 11.31
CA ASP A 209 17.20 15.26 11.30
C ASP A 209 17.84 14.41 12.41
N PHE A 210 17.25 14.41 13.61
CA PHE A 210 17.73 13.61 14.73
C PHE A 210 17.66 12.10 14.44
N THR A 211 16.57 11.63 13.85
CA THR A 211 16.41 10.21 13.50
C THR A 211 17.30 9.84 12.31
N LEU A 212 17.45 10.72 11.33
CA LEU A 212 18.35 10.51 10.19
C LEU A 212 19.82 10.45 10.65
N GLU A 213 20.25 11.33 11.54
CA GLU A 213 21.57 11.28 12.18
C GLU A 213 21.79 9.93 12.85
N ARG A 214 20.83 9.48 13.67
CA ARG A 214 20.91 8.17 14.35
C ARG A 214 21.05 7.02 13.36
N ALA A 215 20.33 7.06 12.24
CA ALA A 215 20.41 6.04 11.19
C ALA A 215 21.79 6.02 10.52
N LEU A 216 22.33 7.19 10.17
CA LEU A 216 23.66 7.33 9.56
C LEU A 216 24.76 6.82 10.51
N ARG A 217 24.73 7.22 11.78
CA ARG A 217 25.67 6.74 12.80
C ARG A 217 25.54 5.24 13.03
N TYR A 218 24.32 4.71 13.12
CA TYR A 218 24.06 3.27 13.27
C TYR A 218 24.70 2.46 12.14
N GLN A 219 24.52 2.93 10.91
CA GLN A 219 25.05 2.31 9.71
C GLN A 219 26.59 2.35 9.67
N LEU A 220 27.19 3.53 9.88
CA LEU A 220 28.65 3.72 9.86
C LEU A 220 29.36 2.89 10.94
N LYS A 221 28.78 2.79 12.15
CA LYS A 221 29.30 1.93 13.23
C LYS A 221 29.33 0.44 12.86
N ARG A 222 28.49 0.00 11.93
CA ARG A 222 28.47 -1.38 11.41
C ARG A 222 29.36 -1.57 10.19
N GLY A 223 30.10 -0.54 9.77
CA GLY A 223 30.95 -0.57 8.57
C GLY A 223 30.16 -0.45 7.26
N ASP A 224 28.89 -0.03 7.29
CA ASP A 224 28.08 0.12 6.08
C ASP A 224 28.27 1.54 5.48
N PRO A 225 28.47 1.68 4.15
CA PRO A 225 28.71 2.95 3.48
C PRO A 225 27.44 3.78 3.31
N ILE A 226 27.55 5.12 3.31
CA ILE A 226 26.40 6.02 3.14
C ILE A 226 25.97 6.01 1.67
N THR A 227 25.03 5.11 1.38
CA THR A 227 24.41 5.00 0.05
C THR A 227 22.90 4.99 0.19
N PRO A 228 22.15 5.38 -0.86
CA PRO A 228 20.70 5.43 -0.79
C PRO A 228 20.03 4.12 -0.31
N PRO A 229 20.39 2.92 -0.82
CA PRO A 229 19.82 1.67 -0.31
C PRO A 229 20.14 1.41 1.16
N ARG A 230 21.34 1.79 1.62
CA ARG A 230 21.79 1.56 3.00
C ARG A 230 21.09 2.47 4.00
N ILE A 231 20.80 3.71 3.62
CA ILE A 231 19.98 4.61 4.44
C ILE A 231 18.56 4.07 4.61
N ILE A 232 17.92 3.64 3.52
CA ILE A 232 16.58 3.04 3.63
C ILE A 232 16.61 1.81 4.53
N ARG A 233 17.63 0.96 4.40
CA ARG A 233 17.84 -0.19 5.31
C ARG A 233 18.05 0.24 6.76
N ALA A 234 18.87 1.24 7.04
CA ALA A 234 19.14 1.73 8.39
C ALA A 234 17.89 2.34 9.03
N LEU A 235 17.17 3.19 8.31
CA LEU A 235 15.89 3.75 8.77
C LEU A 235 14.84 2.65 8.99
N SER A 236 14.78 1.65 8.11
CA SER A 236 13.86 0.50 8.25
C SER A 236 14.25 -0.44 9.39
N ALA A 237 15.52 -0.45 9.82
CA ALA A 237 15.95 -1.20 10.99
C ALA A 237 15.59 -0.47 12.30
N LEU A 238 15.57 0.87 12.27
CA LEU A 238 15.17 1.69 13.42
C LEU A 238 13.64 1.80 13.54
N MET A 239 12.95 1.94 12.41
CA MET A 239 11.48 2.02 12.34
C MET A 239 10.90 0.64 12.08
N ARG A 240 9.98 0.17 12.92
CA ARG A 240 9.36 -1.15 12.79
C ARG A 240 8.27 -1.18 11.71
N GLY A 241 8.56 -0.72 10.49
CA GLY A 241 7.57 -0.58 9.42
C GLY A 241 6.92 -1.91 8.98
N PRO A 242 5.79 -1.85 8.28
CA PRO A 242 5.04 -3.05 7.89
C PRO A 242 5.84 -3.94 6.94
N LEU A 243 5.73 -5.25 7.17
CA LEU A 243 6.38 -6.27 6.36
C LEU A 243 5.51 -6.65 5.15
N ASN A 244 6.15 -7.06 4.07
CA ASN A 244 5.45 -7.64 2.92
C ASN A 244 5.54 -9.17 2.98
N PHE A 245 4.44 -9.85 2.65
CA PHE A 245 4.40 -11.30 2.63
C PHE A 245 5.42 -11.85 1.63
N PRO A 246 6.24 -12.85 1.98
CA PRO A 246 7.26 -13.36 1.07
C PRO A 246 6.65 -13.99 -0.20
N PRO A 247 7.01 -13.52 -1.40
CA PRO A 247 6.50 -14.12 -2.65
C PRO A 247 6.83 -15.61 -2.78
N ALA A 248 8.03 -16.02 -2.39
CA ALA A 248 8.42 -17.42 -2.42
C ALA A 248 7.53 -18.32 -1.52
N LEU A 249 7.12 -17.80 -0.36
CA LEU A 249 6.21 -18.52 0.53
C LEU A 249 4.80 -18.58 -0.05
N ALA A 250 4.29 -17.47 -0.61
CA ALA A 250 2.97 -17.48 -1.25
C ALA A 250 2.93 -18.44 -2.45
N ARG A 251 4.00 -18.49 -3.25
CA ARG A 251 4.15 -19.47 -4.33
C ARG A 251 4.05 -20.90 -3.79
N TRP A 252 4.83 -21.23 -2.76
CA TRP A 252 4.80 -22.56 -2.14
C TRP A 252 3.40 -22.93 -1.62
N ILE A 253 2.70 -22.01 -0.94
CA ILE A 253 1.33 -22.25 -0.47
C ILE A 253 0.39 -22.54 -1.66
N VAL A 254 0.48 -21.78 -2.75
CA VAL A 254 -0.37 -22.02 -3.93
C VAL A 254 -0.01 -23.34 -4.61
N ASP A 255 1.28 -23.68 -4.71
CA ASP A 255 1.72 -24.97 -5.25
C ASP A 255 1.14 -26.15 -4.46
N GLU A 256 1.04 -26.02 -3.14
CA GLU A 256 0.54 -27.06 -2.24
C GLU A 256 -0.99 -27.21 -2.31
N TYR A 257 -1.73 -26.10 -2.24
CA TYR A 257 -3.17 -26.14 -1.98
C TYR A 257 -4.06 -25.82 -3.18
N ALA A 258 -3.55 -25.13 -4.21
CA ALA A 258 -4.38 -24.74 -5.34
C ALA A 258 -4.41 -25.82 -6.43
N PRO A 259 -5.58 -26.10 -7.05
CA PRO A 259 -5.65 -26.95 -8.24
C PRO A 259 -5.03 -26.25 -9.46
N MET A 260 -4.75 -27.04 -10.49
CA MET A 260 -4.29 -26.50 -11.78
C MET A 260 -5.36 -25.59 -12.39
N ASN A 261 -4.94 -24.40 -12.84
CA ASN A 261 -5.81 -23.33 -13.36
C ASN A 261 -6.86 -22.81 -12.37
N GLY A 262 -6.65 -23.04 -11.07
CA GLY A 262 -7.56 -22.59 -10.01
C GLY A 262 -7.60 -21.07 -9.81
N VAL A 263 -8.44 -20.65 -8.89
CA VAL A 263 -8.61 -19.25 -8.46
C VAL A 263 -8.09 -19.10 -7.05
N VAL A 264 -7.15 -18.17 -6.88
CA VAL A 264 -6.69 -17.70 -5.57
C VAL A 264 -7.38 -16.38 -5.28
N PHE A 265 -8.07 -16.29 -4.14
CA PHE A 265 -8.66 -15.06 -3.65
C PHE A 265 -7.87 -14.51 -2.45
N ASP A 266 -7.62 -13.20 -2.45
CA ASP A 266 -6.88 -12.50 -1.39
C ASP A 266 -7.64 -11.22 -1.01
N PRO A 267 -8.48 -11.27 0.05
CA PRO A 267 -9.27 -10.13 0.50
C PRO A 267 -8.46 -9.06 1.24
N CYS A 268 -7.15 -9.26 1.43
CA CYS A 268 -6.24 -8.34 2.09
C CYS A 268 -4.93 -8.29 1.29
N SER A 269 -4.97 -7.95 0.00
CA SER A 269 -3.90 -8.24 -0.94
C SER A 269 -2.59 -7.48 -0.70
N GLY A 270 -2.63 -6.37 0.03
CA GLY A 270 -1.46 -5.67 0.56
C GLY A 270 -0.47 -5.26 -0.51
N TYR A 271 0.81 -5.48 -0.23
CA TYR A 271 1.93 -4.98 -1.05
C TYR A 271 2.40 -5.97 -2.13
N GLY A 272 1.49 -6.80 -2.65
CA GLY A 272 1.74 -7.62 -3.84
C GLY A 272 2.62 -8.86 -3.64
N GLY A 273 3.04 -9.15 -2.41
CA GLY A 273 3.82 -10.34 -2.11
C GLY A 273 3.07 -11.64 -2.41
N ARG A 274 1.82 -11.73 -1.95
CA ARG A 274 0.92 -12.86 -2.25
C ARG A 274 0.59 -12.94 -3.73
N LEU A 275 0.19 -11.82 -4.36
CA LEU A 275 -0.06 -11.73 -5.80
C LEU A 275 1.11 -12.27 -6.63
N LEU A 276 2.34 -11.77 -6.42
CA LEU A 276 3.50 -12.20 -7.19
C LEU A 276 3.81 -13.68 -6.95
N GLY A 277 3.72 -14.15 -5.71
CA GLY A 277 3.91 -15.57 -5.39
C GLY A 277 2.89 -16.48 -6.06
N SER A 278 1.61 -16.13 -5.99
CA SER A 278 0.53 -16.87 -6.65
C SER A 278 0.72 -16.96 -8.16
N LEU A 279 1.14 -15.88 -8.80
CA LEU A 279 1.39 -15.87 -10.25
C LEU A 279 2.68 -16.62 -10.66
N ALA A 280 3.63 -16.76 -9.74
CA ALA A 280 4.86 -17.54 -9.92
C ALA A 280 4.69 -19.04 -9.76
N SER A 281 3.57 -19.49 -9.16
CA SER A 281 3.22 -20.90 -9.01
C SER A 281 3.11 -21.63 -10.35
N GLU A 282 3.41 -22.92 -10.34
CA GLU A 282 3.22 -23.81 -11.49
C GLU A 282 1.76 -24.23 -11.69
N ARG A 283 0.87 -23.85 -10.76
CA ARG A 283 -0.58 -24.13 -10.86
C ARG A 283 -1.32 -23.23 -11.85
N HIS A 284 -0.65 -22.26 -12.49
CA HIS A 284 -1.25 -21.36 -13.49
C HIS A 284 -2.54 -20.64 -13.03
N VAL A 285 -2.63 -20.31 -11.74
CA VAL A 285 -3.85 -19.75 -11.13
C VAL A 285 -4.25 -18.38 -11.69
N ARG A 286 -5.54 -18.04 -11.57
CA ARG A 286 -6.03 -16.66 -11.59
C ARG A 286 -5.98 -16.08 -10.18
N TYR A 287 -5.71 -14.79 -10.07
CA TYR A 287 -5.63 -14.08 -8.79
C TYR A 287 -6.72 -13.01 -8.70
N GLU A 288 -7.57 -13.14 -7.69
CA GLU A 288 -8.61 -12.19 -7.32
C GLU A 288 -8.17 -11.46 -6.04
N GLY A 289 -7.83 -10.18 -6.14
CA GLY A 289 -7.34 -9.37 -5.03
C GLY A 289 -8.33 -8.31 -4.60
N ALA A 290 -8.41 -8.05 -3.30
CA ALA A 290 -9.07 -6.89 -2.72
C ALA A 290 -8.19 -6.28 -1.64
N ASP A 291 -8.16 -4.95 -1.58
CA ASP A 291 -7.54 -4.23 -0.48
C ASP A 291 -8.32 -2.95 -0.19
N ILE A 292 -8.41 -2.57 1.08
CA ILE A 292 -9.10 -1.35 1.49
C ILE A 292 -8.29 -0.09 1.14
N GLU A 293 -6.96 -0.21 1.01
CA GLU A 293 -6.05 0.89 0.70
C GLU A 293 -5.88 1.04 -0.83
N PRO A 294 -6.39 2.12 -1.45
CA PRO A 294 -6.37 2.26 -2.90
C PRO A 294 -4.96 2.29 -3.50
N ARG A 295 -3.95 2.77 -2.76
CA ARG A 295 -2.56 2.77 -3.24
C ARG A 295 -1.99 1.36 -3.33
N SER A 296 -2.41 0.47 -2.43
CA SER A 296 -2.05 -0.95 -2.47
C SER A 296 -2.70 -1.65 -3.66
N ALA A 297 -4.01 -1.48 -3.83
CA ALA A 297 -4.73 -2.01 -4.99
C ALA A 297 -4.17 -1.48 -6.33
N ALA A 298 -3.91 -0.17 -6.43
CA ALA A 298 -3.28 0.43 -7.60
C ALA A 298 -1.88 -0.15 -7.86
N GLY A 299 -1.07 -0.33 -6.81
CA GLY A 299 0.24 -0.97 -6.92
C GLY A 299 0.15 -2.40 -7.46
N ASN A 300 -0.85 -3.18 -7.05
CA ASN A 300 -1.08 -4.54 -7.54
C ASN A 300 -1.50 -4.58 -9.01
N VAL A 301 -2.29 -3.59 -9.48
CA VAL A 301 -2.61 -3.42 -10.90
C VAL A 301 -1.34 -3.11 -11.71
N VAL A 302 -0.50 -2.17 -11.23
CA VAL A 302 0.78 -1.85 -11.87
C VAL A 302 1.72 -3.05 -11.87
N LEU A 303 1.74 -3.83 -10.77
CA LEU A 303 2.54 -5.05 -10.66
C LEU A 303 2.13 -6.05 -11.76
N ALA A 304 0.83 -6.35 -11.88
CA ALA A 304 0.32 -7.27 -12.89
C ALA A 304 0.64 -6.82 -14.33
N GLN A 305 0.54 -5.51 -14.60
CA GLN A 305 0.91 -4.92 -15.89
C GLN A 305 2.40 -5.10 -16.20
N ARG A 306 3.28 -4.77 -15.24
CA ARG A 306 4.73 -4.92 -15.40
C ARG A 306 5.16 -6.37 -15.60
N LEU A 307 4.45 -7.30 -14.98
CA LEU A 307 4.68 -8.73 -15.10
C LEU A 307 4.08 -9.33 -16.39
N GLY A 308 3.32 -8.56 -17.18
CA GLY A 308 2.69 -9.04 -18.41
C GLY A 308 1.52 -10.02 -18.19
N VAL A 309 0.93 -10.02 -16.99
CA VAL A 309 -0.07 -11.02 -16.55
C VAL A 309 -1.38 -10.39 -16.10
N SER A 310 -1.69 -9.17 -16.55
CA SER A 310 -2.95 -8.48 -16.24
C SER A 310 -4.20 -9.33 -16.54
N HIS A 311 -4.15 -10.19 -17.57
CA HIS A 311 -5.26 -11.08 -17.93
C HIS A 311 -5.56 -12.18 -16.89
N ARG A 312 -4.65 -12.41 -15.94
CA ARG A 312 -4.82 -13.38 -14.83
C ARG A 312 -5.13 -12.70 -13.50
N VAL A 313 -5.18 -11.37 -13.45
CA VAL A 313 -5.30 -10.60 -12.22
C VAL A 313 -6.52 -9.70 -12.29
N HIS A 314 -7.41 -9.84 -11.33
CA HIS A 314 -8.43 -8.87 -11.05
C HIS A 314 -8.21 -8.33 -9.63
N GLN A 315 -8.06 -7.01 -9.51
CA GLN A 315 -7.77 -6.36 -8.23
C GLN A 315 -8.74 -5.20 -8.03
N VAL A 316 -9.46 -5.21 -6.90
CA VAL A 316 -10.45 -4.19 -6.54
C VAL A 316 -10.00 -3.40 -5.31
N VAL A 317 -10.56 -2.21 -5.12
CA VAL A 317 -10.50 -1.47 -3.85
C VAL A 317 -11.75 -1.83 -3.06
N ARG A 318 -11.62 -2.60 -1.98
CA ARG A 318 -12.79 -3.09 -1.24
C ARG A 318 -12.45 -3.40 0.21
N ALA A 319 -13.32 -2.97 1.12
CA ALA A 319 -13.26 -3.34 2.53
C ALA A 319 -13.79 -4.76 2.74
N VAL A 320 -13.34 -5.45 3.79
CA VAL A 320 -13.86 -6.80 4.11
C VAL A 320 -15.33 -6.75 4.49
N GLU A 321 -15.77 -5.63 5.05
CA GLU A 321 -17.11 -5.33 5.53
C GLU A 321 -18.08 -5.00 4.39
N ASP A 322 -17.57 -4.80 3.17
CA ASP A 322 -18.38 -4.49 2.00
C ASP A 322 -19.35 -5.65 1.67
N PRO A 323 -20.67 -5.40 1.51
CA PRO A 323 -21.66 -6.45 1.37
C PRO A 323 -21.63 -7.15 0.01
N THR A 324 -20.80 -6.70 -0.95
CA THR A 324 -20.69 -7.34 -2.26
C THR A 324 -20.24 -8.80 -2.15
N VAL A 325 -20.81 -9.63 -3.00
CA VAL A 325 -20.51 -11.06 -3.06
C VAL A 325 -19.05 -11.25 -3.48
N TRP A 326 -18.32 -12.05 -2.70
CA TRP A 326 -16.94 -12.40 -3.01
C TRP A 326 -16.89 -13.46 -4.12
N PRO A 327 -15.83 -13.45 -4.95
CA PRO A 327 -15.68 -14.45 -5.99
C PRO A 327 -15.52 -15.84 -5.35
N LYS A 328 -16.12 -16.86 -5.97
CA LYS A 328 -15.81 -18.25 -5.64
C LYS A 328 -14.35 -18.54 -5.98
N ALA A 329 -13.66 -19.22 -5.09
CA ALA A 329 -12.24 -19.49 -5.19
C ALA A 329 -11.90 -20.91 -4.73
N ASP A 330 -10.74 -21.40 -5.12
CA ASP A 330 -10.22 -22.70 -4.67
C ASP A 330 -9.41 -22.53 -3.39
N VAL A 331 -8.67 -21.42 -3.28
CA VAL A 331 -7.85 -21.09 -2.11
C VAL A 331 -8.05 -19.62 -1.76
N VAL A 332 -8.29 -19.33 -0.49
CA VAL A 332 -8.15 -17.97 0.05
C VAL A 332 -6.81 -17.82 0.77
N LEU A 333 -6.02 -16.81 0.38
CA LEU A 333 -4.79 -16.44 1.07
C LEU A 333 -5.04 -15.20 1.96
N LEU A 334 -4.99 -15.38 3.27
CA LEU A 334 -5.27 -14.33 4.24
C LEU A 334 -3.98 -13.79 4.88
N GLY A 335 -3.76 -12.49 4.74
CA GLY A 335 -2.84 -11.73 5.57
C GLY A 335 -3.56 -10.56 6.23
N PRO A 336 -4.38 -10.82 7.27
CA PRO A 336 -5.18 -9.77 7.90
C PRO A 336 -4.28 -8.69 8.52
N PRO A 337 -4.76 -7.44 8.62
CA PRO A 337 -4.07 -6.41 9.38
C PRO A 337 -3.98 -6.83 10.86
N TYR A 338 -2.94 -6.41 11.57
CA TYR A 338 -2.79 -6.72 13.00
C TYR A 338 -3.37 -5.60 13.86
N TYR A 339 -4.70 -5.59 14.02
CA TYR A 339 -5.47 -4.64 14.84
C TYR A 339 -4.93 -3.18 14.79
N ASP A 340 -4.25 -2.74 15.85
CA ASP A 340 -3.75 -1.39 16.03
C ASP A 340 -2.26 -1.22 15.71
N LEU A 341 -1.58 -2.29 15.27
CA LEU A 341 -0.13 -2.29 15.09
C LEU A 341 0.32 -1.45 13.91
N GLU A 342 -0.45 -1.35 12.84
CA GLU A 342 -0.01 -0.71 11.60
C GLU A 342 -1.06 0.30 11.10
N ASP A 343 -0.59 1.48 10.70
CA ASP A 343 -1.37 2.56 10.11
C ASP A 343 -0.94 2.71 8.63
N TYR A 344 -1.83 2.31 7.72
CA TYR A 344 -1.59 2.27 6.29
C TYR A 344 -2.15 3.49 5.55
N GLY A 345 -3.02 4.27 6.19
CA GLY A 345 -3.74 5.33 5.49
C GLY A 345 -5.03 5.75 6.17
N ALA A 346 -5.84 6.52 5.45
CA ALA A 346 -7.15 6.97 5.95
C ALA A 346 -8.10 5.79 6.19
N ALA A 347 -8.15 4.85 5.25
CA ALA A 347 -9.06 3.71 5.32
C ALA A 347 -8.76 2.77 6.51
N SER A 348 -7.48 2.48 6.78
CA SER A 348 -7.11 1.68 7.97
C SER A 348 -7.43 2.37 9.28
N ARG A 349 -7.35 3.71 9.33
CA ARG A 349 -7.72 4.50 10.50
C ARG A 349 -9.23 4.51 10.73
N GLU A 350 -10.02 4.54 9.66
CA GLU A 350 -11.47 4.45 9.72
C GLU A 350 -11.91 3.07 10.22
N GLN A 351 -11.35 1.99 9.68
CA GLN A 351 -11.60 0.64 10.19
C GLN A 351 -11.25 0.51 11.67
N ARG A 352 -10.10 1.05 12.10
CA ARG A 352 -9.73 1.03 13.53
C ARG A 352 -10.72 1.81 14.41
N ARG A 353 -11.34 2.87 13.90
CA ARG A 353 -12.40 3.60 14.63
C ARG A 353 -13.68 2.79 14.73
N ALA A 354 -14.00 1.99 13.70
CA ALA A 354 -15.14 1.07 13.72
C ALA A 354 -14.96 -0.07 14.74
N TYR A 355 -13.71 -0.47 15.01
CA TYR A 355 -13.34 -1.50 15.97
C TYR A 355 -12.41 -0.96 17.07
N PRO A 356 -12.93 -0.23 18.07
CA PRO A 356 -12.11 0.53 19.03
C PRO A 356 -11.33 -0.33 20.02
N THR A 357 -11.65 -1.62 20.19
CA THR A 357 -10.92 -2.56 21.06
C THR A 357 -10.46 -3.81 20.30
N TYR A 358 -9.46 -4.52 20.82
CA TYR A 358 -9.01 -5.78 20.22
C TYR A 358 -10.14 -6.81 20.12
N GLU A 359 -10.99 -6.89 21.14
CA GLU A 359 -12.14 -7.81 21.17
C GLU A 359 -13.15 -7.45 20.08
N SER A 360 -13.49 -6.16 19.93
CA SER A 360 -14.39 -5.71 18.87
C SER A 360 -13.81 -6.00 17.48
N TRP A 361 -12.49 -5.83 17.30
CA TRP A 361 -11.81 -6.14 16.06
C TRP A 361 -11.75 -7.65 15.79
N ARG A 362 -11.43 -8.46 16.79
CA ARG A 362 -11.38 -9.92 16.68
C ARG A 362 -12.75 -10.50 16.35
N ASP A 363 -13.76 -10.13 17.14
CA ASP A 363 -15.09 -10.75 17.04
C ASP A 363 -15.94 -10.13 15.93
N GLY A 364 -15.67 -8.87 15.56
CA GLY A 364 -16.36 -8.17 14.49
C GLY A 364 -15.67 -8.34 13.14
N PHE A 365 -14.42 -7.88 13.00
CA PHE A 365 -13.70 -7.87 11.73
C PHE A 365 -13.08 -9.22 11.38
N LEU A 366 -12.24 -9.76 12.27
CA LEU A 366 -11.43 -10.95 11.95
C LEU A 366 -12.30 -12.21 11.82
N ARG A 367 -13.29 -12.37 12.70
CA ARG A 367 -14.30 -13.43 12.59
C ARG A 367 -15.06 -13.34 11.27
N MET A 368 -15.53 -12.14 10.89
CA MET A 368 -16.22 -11.93 9.61
C MET A 368 -15.33 -12.28 8.42
N LEU A 369 -14.06 -11.83 8.43
CA LEU A 369 -13.09 -12.15 7.38
C LEU A 369 -12.94 -13.67 7.19
N VAL A 370 -12.76 -14.42 8.28
CA VAL A 370 -12.62 -15.88 8.24
C VAL A 370 -13.91 -16.56 7.78
N GLN A 371 -15.07 -16.17 8.33
CA GLN A 371 -16.37 -16.74 7.95
C GLN A 371 -16.65 -16.57 6.45
N ARG A 372 -16.52 -15.34 5.94
CA ARG A 372 -16.71 -15.05 4.51
C ARG A 372 -15.72 -15.78 3.62
N SER A 373 -14.49 -16.03 4.10
CA SER A 373 -13.49 -16.79 3.36
C SER A 373 -13.89 -18.26 3.22
N LEU A 374 -14.40 -18.88 4.29
CA LEU A 374 -14.88 -20.26 4.30
C LEU A 374 -16.14 -20.46 3.45
N GLU A 375 -16.94 -19.41 3.26
CA GLU A 375 -18.13 -19.45 2.38
C GLU A 375 -17.79 -19.50 0.89
N VAL A 376 -16.60 -19.02 0.50
CA VAL A 376 -16.22 -18.88 -0.92
C VAL A 376 -15.16 -19.86 -1.38
N ALA A 377 -14.42 -20.51 -0.48
CA ALA A 377 -13.40 -21.48 -0.84
C ALA A 377 -13.34 -22.68 0.13
N PRO A 378 -12.97 -23.87 -0.40
CA PRO A 378 -12.75 -25.05 0.43
C PRO A 378 -11.45 -24.98 1.25
N VAL A 379 -10.46 -24.17 0.83
CA VAL A 379 -9.19 -24.01 1.53
C VAL A 379 -8.96 -22.54 1.88
N VAL A 380 -8.65 -22.28 3.15
CA VAL A 380 -8.29 -20.95 3.65
C VAL A 380 -6.95 -21.06 4.38
N VAL A 381 -5.95 -20.32 3.89
CA VAL A 381 -4.62 -20.25 4.50
C VAL A 381 -4.45 -18.89 5.13
N ILE A 382 -4.30 -18.85 6.46
CA ILE A 382 -4.21 -17.60 7.23
C ILE A 382 -2.84 -17.41 7.87
N ASN A 383 -2.22 -16.27 7.60
CA ASN A 383 -1.01 -15.84 8.27
C ASN A 383 -1.34 -15.13 9.58
N VAL A 384 -1.39 -15.90 10.66
CA VAL A 384 -1.58 -15.38 12.01
C VAL A 384 -0.23 -15.18 12.69
N ALA A 385 -0.05 -14.01 13.30
CA ALA A 385 1.18 -13.72 14.00
C ALA A 385 1.10 -14.19 15.46
N ALA A 386 2.16 -14.79 15.98
CA ALA A 386 2.28 -15.23 17.38
C ALA A 386 2.68 -14.06 18.30
N ASN A 387 2.04 -12.90 18.14
CA ASN A 387 2.47 -11.63 18.72
C ASN A 387 1.63 -11.29 19.98
N LYS A 388 1.80 -10.06 20.49
CA LYS A 388 1.03 -9.42 21.58
C LYS A 388 -0.46 -9.80 21.62
N TRP A 389 -1.06 -10.02 20.45
CA TRP A 389 -2.45 -10.40 20.27
C TRP A 389 -2.53 -11.88 19.86
N ASN A 390 -2.61 -12.79 20.84
CA ASN A 390 -2.81 -14.22 20.57
C ASN A 390 -4.19 -14.43 19.90
N MET A 391 -4.20 -15.20 18.81
CA MET A 391 -5.45 -15.76 18.28
C MET A 391 -6.03 -16.76 19.29
N PRO A 392 -7.36 -16.82 19.45
CA PRO A 392 -8.01 -17.89 20.21
C PRO A 392 -7.69 -19.27 19.63
N ASP A 393 -7.68 -20.30 20.47
CA ASP A 393 -7.37 -21.67 20.05
C ASP A 393 -8.31 -22.23 18.97
N HIS A 394 -9.53 -21.69 18.82
CA HIS A 394 -10.47 -22.12 17.79
C HIS A 394 -10.19 -21.53 16.39
N VAL A 395 -9.18 -20.67 16.24
CA VAL A 395 -8.72 -20.11 14.96
C VAL A 395 -7.37 -20.72 14.52
N ARG A 396 -6.67 -21.38 15.44
CA ARG A 396 -5.50 -22.23 15.14
C ARG A 396 -5.98 -23.62 14.75
#